data_AF-A0A3D2UAQ8-F1
#
_entry.id   AF-A0A3D2UAQ8-F1
#
_cell.length_a   1.000
_cell.length_b   1.000
_cell.length_c   1.000
_cell.angle_alpha   90.00
_cell.angle_beta   90.00
_cell.angle_gamma   90.00
#
_symmetry.space_group_name_H-M   'P 1'
#
loop_
_entity.id
_entity.type
_entity.pdbx_description
1 polymer ?
#
loop_
_entity_poly.entity_id
_entity_poly.type
_entity_poly.pdbx_seq_one_letter_code
_entity_poly.pdbx_strand_id
1 'polypeptide(L)'
;MIPTGRFVRQLDRPSKYQVNGTLWMYRSPRLALLLVATCLALGTSQLSAQGTLEDYQRAQDLGKRTANTVHRRGVRPRWFADDQGAWYRVARGNGRHEFMLVDVKRGRRRPAFKHDDLARALERATGKEFDKDRLPLEQLRFSPDRLTCWFRVAGKGWTCVLKSCSLQEARQPENFDAGSDKEPPGWRRPGFESPRNRRSPDGTWEVFVEKHDLHLRNRKSGNEVPLTRGGTQAFDWSDGVYWSPDGLKLVALRTRVGDKRRIHMVESSPGDQLQPKLLSRNYLKPGDKIPLTKPHLFDVTAGREIPVPDKLFANPWRTREIRWEAGGDNFTFRYNQRGHQVLRLIRVNARTGAATAVIDETSPTFIDYAYKQFLFYLDKTNELIWMSERDGWNHLYLLDATTGTVKNQVTRGEWVVRGVDRVDPRSRRIWFRASGIDADEDPYHIHHCRIGFDGTGLVRLTGGDGTHTVRYSPAGRFLVDTWSRVDHPEQAVVRDAETGRRVCGLEKADIGDLKKTGWQRPERFVAKARDGKTDIWGVIYRPTTFDKTVKYPVIE
;
A
#
# COMPACT_ATOMS: atom_id res chain seq x y z
N MET A 1 17.97 -30.75 47.04
CA MET A 1 17.28 -31.82 47.80
C MET A 1 15.85 -31.93 47.26
N ILE A 2 15.51 -33.15 46.84
CA ILE A 2 14.24 -33.73 46.29
C ILE A 2 13.09 -33.57 47.33
N PRO A 3 11.75 -33.74 47.08
CA PRO A 3 10.97 -34.37 45.96
C PRO A 3 9.78 -33.52 45.41
N THR A 4 9.24 -33.66 44.19
CA THR A 4 8.42 -34.71 43.50
C THR A 4 7.08 -35.14 44.14
N GLY A 5 5.98 -35.07 43.36
CA GLY A 5 4.72 -35.80 43.60
C GLY A 5 3.54 -35.29 42.75
N ARG A 6 3.44 -35.68 41.47
CA ARG A 6 2.41 -36.61 40.90
C ARG A 6 1.08 -36.70 41.66
N PHE A 7 0.00 -36.23 41.03
CA PHE A 7 -1.36 -36.72 41.28
C PHE A 7 -1.76 -37.67 40.15
N VAL A 8 -2.03 -38.92 40.51
CA VAL A 8 -2.65 -39.95 39.67
C VAL A 8 -4.14 -39.98 39.99
N ARG A 9 -4.91 -40.21 38.92
CA ARG A 9 -6.36 -40.46 38.89
C ARG A 9 -6.82 -41.51 39.90
N GLN A 10 -8.09 -41.39 40.26
CA GLN A 10 -9.17 -42.35 39.98
C GLN A 10 -10.06 -42.46 41.22
N LEU A 11 -11.38 -42.36 41.04
CA LEU A 11 -12.33 -43.33 41.56
C LEU A 11 -13.75 -43.00 41.07
N ASP A 12 -14.39 -44.05 40.56
CA ASP A 12 -15.75 -44.15 40.04
C ASP A 12 -16.77 -44.39 41.17
N ARG A 13 -17.94 -43.73 41.06
CA ARG A 13 -19.31 -44.19 41.39
C ARG A 13 -19.67 -44.51 42.88
N PRO A 14 -20.96 -44.79 43.24
CA PRO A 14 -22.13 -43.91 43.16
C PRO A 14 -23.08 -43.99 44.40
N SER A 15 -24.02 -43.02 44.46
CA SER A 15 -25.41 -43.15 44.94
C SER A 15 -25.78 -43.07 46.45
N LYS A 16 -26.89 -42.34 46.65
CA LYS A 16 -27.96 -42.43 47.68
C LYS A 16 -27.64 -42.03 49.12
N TYR A 17 -28.17 -40.88 49.53
CA TYR A 17 -28.77 -40.70 50.85
C TYR A 17 -30.07 -39.88 50.76
N GLN A 18 -31.17 -40.48 51.23
CA GLN A 18 -32.37 -39.77 51.66
C GLN A 18 -32.06 -39.04 52.98
N VAL A 19 -32.60 -37.83 53.16
CA VAL A 19 -32.83 -37.24 54.49
C VAL A 19 -34.21 -36.60 54.50
N ASN A 20 -35.07 -37.12 55.37
CA ASN A 20 -36.36 -36.55 55.75
C ASN A 20 -36.19 -35.57 56.93
N GLY A 21 -37.02 -34.52 56.94
CA GLY A 21 -37.34 -33.69 58.11
C GLY A 21 -36.32 -32.58 58.40
N THR A 22 -36.67 -31.33 58.69
CA THR A 22 -37.93 -30.78 59.20
C THR A 22 -37.95 -29.27 58.91
N LEU A 23 -39.11 -28.77 58.47
CA LEU A 23 -39.43 -27.34 58.27
C LEU A 23 -39.39 -26.59 59.61
N TRP A 24 -38.66 -25.48 59.68
CA TRP A 24 -39.00 -24.37 60.59
C TRP A 24 -39.17 -23.10 59.77
N MET A 25 -40.45 -22.83 59.46
CA MET A 25 -40.95 -21.53 59.05
C MET A 25 -40.77 -20.53 60.20
N TYR A 26 -40.04 -19.44 59.98
CA TYR A 26 -40.39 -18.15 60.59
C TYR A 26 -40.79 -17.18 59.50
N ARG A 27 -42.11 -16.97 59.46
CA ARG A 27 -42.87 -16.08 58.60
C ARG A 27 -42.59 -14.63 59.02
N SER A 28 -41.87 -13.89 58.19
CA SER A 28 -41.94 -12.43 58.18
C SER A 28 -42.66 -12.02 56.90
N PRO A 29 -44.00 -11.86 56.89
CA PRO A 29 -44.74 -11.47 55.68
C PRO A 29 -44.28 -10.11 55.14
N ARG A 30 -43.73 -9.24 56.00
CA ARG A 30 -43.14 -7.95 55.60
C ARG A 30 -41.84 -8.10 54.81
N LEU A 31 -41.00 -9.08 55.11
CA LEU A 31 -39.74 -9.30 54.38
C LEU A 31 -40.01 -9.95 53.01
N ALA A 32 -40.98 -10.87 52.95
CA ALA A 32 -41.43 -11.47 51.70
C ALA A 32 -42.14 -10.46 50.79
N LEU A 33 -42.99 -9.58 51.36
CA LEU A 33 -43.60 -8.48 50.60
C LEU A 33 -42.57 -7.44 50.15
N LEU A 34 -41.56 -7.11 50.97
CA LEU A 34 -40.50 -6.20 50.54
C LEU A 34 -39.67 -6.83 49.41
N LEU A 35 -39.33 -8.11 49.48
CA LEU A 35 -38.60 -8.82 48.42
C LEU A 35 -39.44 -8.94 47.14
N VAL A 36 -40.73 -9.23 47.24
CA VAL A 36 -41.64 -9.29 46.08
C VAL A 36 -41.86 -7.90 45.49
N ALA A 37 -42.02 -6.86 46.30
CA ALA A 37 -42.13 -5.47 45.83
C ALA A 37 -40.83 -4.95 45.23
N THR A 38 -39.66 -5.34 45.77
CA THR A 38 -38.35 -4.99 45.20
C THR A 38 -38.11 -5.75 43.90
N CYS A 39 -38.50 -7.03 43.80
CA CYS A 39 -38.45 -7.80 42.56
C CYS A 39 -39.46 -7.32 41.49
N LEU A 40 -40.64 -6.82 41.89
CA LEU A 40 -41.61 -6.18 40.99
C LEU A 40 -41.13 -4.79 40.53
N ALA A 41 -40.48 -4.02 41.41
CA ALA A 41 -39.87 -2.73 41.06
C ALA A 41 -38.62 -2.89 40.18
N LEU A 42 -37.85 -3.98 40.35
CA LEU A 42 -36.75 -4.38 39.45
C LEU A 42 -37.26 -5.05 38.16
N GLY A 43 -38.48 -5.57 38.14
CA GLY A 43 -39.14 -6.16 36.97
C GLY A 43 -39.73 -5.14 35.99
N THR A 44 -39.88 -3.87 36.41
CA THR A 44 -40.38 -2.78 35.56
C THR A 44 -39.28 -1.93 34.92
N SER A 45 -38.01 -2.16 35.25
CA SER A 45 -36.92 -1.68 34.40
C SER A 45 -36.95 -2.50 33.11
N GLN A 46 -37.75 -2.06 32.13
CA GLN A 46 -37.51 -2.42 30.74
C GLN A 46 -36.06 -2.02 30.44
N LEU A 47 -35.17 -3.02 30.45
CA LEU A 47 -33.84 -2.89 29.90
C LEU A 47 -34.02 -2.71 28.38
N SER A 48 -34.38 -1.50 27.95
CA SER A 48 -34.39 -1.06 26.54
C SER A 48 -32.96 -0.93 25.98
N ALA A 49 -32.03 -1.70 26.53
CA ALA A 49 -30.61 -1.66 26.22
C ALA A 49 -30.25 -2.46 24.96
N GLN A 50 -31.19 -3.24 24.41
CA GLN A 50 -31.00 -3.94 23.14
C GLN A 50 -31.91 -3.33 22.07
N GLY A 51 -31.33 -3.01 20.91
CA GLY A 51 -32.09 -2.58 19.74
C GLY A 51 -33.14 -3.61 19.33
N THR A 52 -34.16 -3.18 18.60
CA THR A 52 -35.21 -4.07 18.10
C THR A 52 -34.65 -5.03 17.04
N LEU A 53 -35.35 -6.13 16.77
CA LEU A 53 -35.00 -7.03 15.65
C LEU A 53 -34.88 -6.27 14.33
N GLU A 54 -35.78 -5.31 14.09
CA GLU A 54 -35.76 -4.44 12.91
C GLU A 54 -34.50 -3.58 12.84
N ASP A 55 -33.97 -3.11 13.99
CA ASP A 55 -32.71 -2.36 14.04
C ASP A 55 -31.52 -3.22 13.61
N TYR A 56 -31.44 -4.45 14.12
CA TYR A 56 -30.39 -5.40 13.73
C TYR A 56 -30.50 -5.80 12.26
N GLN A 57 -31.71 -6.09 11.77
CA GLN A 57 -31.95 -6.39 10.36
C GLN A 57 -31.56 -5.20 9.46
N ARG A 58 -31.95 -3.97 9.84
CA ARG A 58 -31.59 -2.75 9.11
C ARG A 58 -30.08 -2.52 9.06
N ALA A 59 -29.36 -2.80 10.16
CA ALA A 59 -27.91 -2.73 10.22
C ALA A 59 -27.25 -3.81 9.35
N GLN A 60 -27.69 -5.06 9.44
CA GLN A 60 -27.19 -6.17 8.62
C GLN A 60 -27.42 -5.91 7.12
N ASP A 61 -28.57 -5.36 6.75
CA ASP A 61 -28.94 -5.08 5.36
C ASP A 61 -28.37 -3.77 4.81
N LEU A 62 -27.72 -2.92 5.63
CA LEU A 62 -27.19 -1.63 5.17
C LEU A 62 -26.20 -1.78 4.00
N GLY A 63 -25.29 -2.75 4.10
CA GLY A 63 -24.34 -3.06 3.02
C GLY A 63 -25.05 -3.47 1.74
N LYS A 64 -26.06 -4.35 1.84
CA LYS A 64 -26.87 -4.80 0.71
C LYS A 64 -27.67 -3.66 0.06
N ARG A 65 -28.29 -2.79 0.86
CA ARG A 65 -29.10 -1.66 0.38
C ARG A 65 -28.26 -0.60 -0.34
N THR A 66 -27.03 -0.36 0.13
CA THR A 66 -26.14 0.67 -0.41
C THR A 66 -25.20 0.16 -1.51
N ALA A 67 -25.02 -1.16 -1.64
CA ALA A 67 -24.17 -1.76 -2.67
C ALA A 67 -24.61 -1.36 -4.09
N ASN A 68 -23.64 -1.00 -4.94
CA ASN A 68 -23.87 -0.65 -6.35
C ASN A 68 -24.86 0.53 -6.59
N THR A 69 -25.05 1.40 -5.60
CA THR A 69 -25.94 2.58 -5.71
C THR A 69 -25.21 3.90 -6.04
N VAL A 70 -23.87 3.83 -6.19
CA VAL A 70 -23.06 4.96 -6.65
C VAL A 70 -22.51 4.66 -8.03
N HIS A 71 -22.87 5.50 -8.99
CA HIS A 71 -22.54 5.33 -10.40
C HIS A 71 -21.54 6.38 -10.85
N ARG A 72 -21.00 6.22 -12.06
CA ARG A 72 -20.06 7.16 -12.68
C ARG A 72 -18.80 7.48 -11.83
N ARG A 73 -18.35 6.53 -11.01
CA ARG A 73 -17.14 6.61 -10.20
C ARG A 73 -16.04 5.66 -10.69
N GLY A 74 -14.84 5.80 -10.16
CA GLY A 74 -13.73 4.89 -10.38
C GLY A 74 -13.14 4.99 -11.78
N VAL A 75 -13.04 6.20 -12.34
CA VAL A 75 -12.48 6.42 -13.67
C VAL A 75 -11.07 5.83 -13.75
N ARG A 76 -10.89 4.88 -14.68
CA ARG A 76 -9.60 4.28 -15.03
C ARG A 76 -9.28 4.59 -16.49
N PRO A 77 -8.54 5.68 -16.77
CA PRO A 77 -8.18 6.03 -18.14
C PRO A 77 -7.22 5.00 -18.73
N ARG A 78 -7.46 4.66 -19.99
CA ARG A 78 -6.49 4.02 -20.87
C ARG A 78 -5.93 5.10 -21.79
N TRP A 79 -4.77 5.60 -21.41
CA TRP A 79 -4.08 6.66 -22.12
C TRP A 79 -3.47 6.15 -23.42
N PHE A 80 -3.65 6.89 -24.50
CA PHE A 80 -2.94 6.60 -25.75
C PHE A 80 -1.46 6.99 -25.64
N ALA A 81 -0.60 6.35 -26.42
CA ALA A 81 0.85 6.52 -26.36
C ALA A 81 1.33 7.95 -26.70
N ASP A 82 0.50 8.75 -27.37
CA ASP A 82 0.78 10.11 -27.82
C ASP A 82 0.45 11.22 -26.79
N ASP A 83 -0.08 10.85 -25.62
CA ASP A 83 -0.58 11.76 -24.58
C ASP A 83 -1.70 12.72 -25.06
N GLN A 84 -2.26 12.55 -26.27
CA GLN A 84 -3.29 13.44 -26.85
C GLN A 84 -4.72 13.04 -26.48
N GLY A 85 -4.89 11.85 -25.92
CA GLY A 85 -6.21 11.35 -25.53
C GLY A 85 -6.15 10.13 -24.63
N ALA A 86 -7.33 9.77 -24.15
CA ALA A 86 -7.56 8.54 -23.42
C ALA A 86 -8.97 8.03 -23.68
N TRP A 87 -9.25 6.80 -23.34
CA TRP A 87 -10.61 6.30 -23.24
C TRP A 87 -10.81 5.56 -21.92
N TYR A 88 -12.06 5.43 -21.48
CA TYR A 88 -12.38 4.64 -20.28
C TYR A 88 -13.78 4.09 -20.36
N ARG A 89 -14.04 3.05 -19.56
CA ARG A 89 -15.38 2.51 -19.33
C ARG A 89 -15.89 3.00 -17.99
N VAL A 90 -17.16 3.41 -17.93
CA VAL A 90 -17.79 3.94 -16.73
C VAL A 90 -19.13 3.27 -16.46
N ALA A 91 -19.38 2.87 -15.22
CA ALA A 91 -20.60 2.17 -14.83
C ALA A 91 -21.78 3.14 -14.61
N ARG A 92 -22.99 2.70 -14.99
CA ARG A 92 -24.28 3.41 -14.86
C ARG A 92 -25.32 2.65 -14.03
N GLY A 93 -24.88 1.69 -13.25
CA GLY A 93 -25.73 0.85 -12.40
C GLY A 93 -26.38 -0.31 -13.14
N ASN A 94 -26.78 -1.34 -12.38
CA ASN A 94 -27.44 -2.55 -12.89
C ASN A 94 -26.69 -3.20 -14.07
N GLY A 95 -25.36 -3.26 -13.99
CA GLY A 95 -24.51 -3.82 -15.05
C GLY A 95 -24.36 -2.96 -16.31
N ARG A 96 -25.02 -1.79 -16.39
CA ARG A 96 -24.90 -0.86 -17.52
C ARG A 96 -23.57 -0.12 -17.49
N HIS A 97 -23.01 0.16 -18.67
CA HIS A 97 -21.77 0.93 -18.81
C HIS A 97 -21.71 1.73 -20.12
N GLU A 98 -20.94 2.81 -20.07
CA GLU A 98 -20.60 3.62 -21.24
C GLU A 98 -19.10 3.54 -21.51
N PHE A 99 -18.73 3.70 -22.78
CA PHE A 99 -17.34 3.89 -23.20
C PHE A 99 -17.18 5.35 -23.57
N MET A 100 -16.23 6.02 -22.93
CA MET A 100 -15.95 7.44 -23.09
C MET A 100 -14.61 7.62 -23.78
N LEU A 101 -14.53 8.61 -24.67
CA LEU A 101 -13.32 9.04 -25.35
C LEU A 101 -13.01 10.49 -24.95
N VAL A 102 -11.75 10.73 -24.63
CA VAL A 102 -11.21 12.00 -24.17
C VAL A 102 -10.22 12.52 -25.20
N ASP A 103 -10.46 13.73 -25.69
CA ASP A 103 -9.53 14.52 -26.49
C ASP A 103 -8.94 15.58 -25.57
N VAL A 104 -7.68 15.36 -25.16
CA VAL A 104 -7.01 16.24 -24.20
C VAL A 104 -6.62 17.56 -24.85
N LYS A 105 -6.22 17.54 -26.13
CA LYS A 105 -5.86 18.75 -26.88
C LYS A 105 -7.03 19.72 -26.99
N ARG A 106 -8.24 19.20 -27.20
CA ARG A 106 -9.48 20.00 -27.27
C ARG A 106 -10.18 20.17 -25.91
N GLY A 107 -9.68 19.55 -24.85
CA GLY A 107 -10.31 19.58 -23.53
C GLY A 107 -11.72 18.96 -23.50
N ARG A 108 -11.99 17.95 -24.34
CA ARG A 108 -13.34 17.42 -24.56
C ARG A 108 -13.47 15.94 -24.19
N ARG A 109 -14.51 15.61 -23.44
CA ARG A 109 -15.01 14.25 -23.22
C ARG A 109 -16.28 14.02 -24.04
N ARG A 110 -16.41 12.85 -24.68
CA ARG A 110 -17.63 12.40 -25.38
C ARG A 110 -17.80 10.88 -25.27
N PRO A 111 -19.01 10.33 -25.50
CA PRO A 111 -19.12 8.90 -25.79
C PRO A 111 -18.16 8.51 -26.92
N ALA A 112 -17.50 7.36 -26.79
CA ALA A 112 -16.54 6.88 -27.78
C ALA A 112 -17.20 6.68 -29.15
N PHE A 113 -18.44 6.23 -29.15
CA PHE A 113 -19.33 6.01 -30.29
C PHE A 113 -20.78 6.23 -29.84
N LYS A 114 -21.72 6.22 -30.79
CA LYS A 114 -23.16 6.16 -30.47
C LYS A 114 -23.55 4.72 -30.15
N HIS A 115 -23.73 4.40 -28.88
CA HIS A 115 -23.98 3.04 -28.40
C HIS A 115 -25.18 2.37 -29.06
N ASP A 116 -26.28 3.10 -29.24
CA ASP A 116 -27.49 2.62 -29.91
C ASP A 116 -27.24 2.23 -31.38
N ASP A 117 -26.50 3.06 -32.11
CA ASP A 117 -26.16 2.79 -33.51
C ASP A 117 -25.20 1.61 -33.63
N LEU A 118 -24.25 1.49 -32.69
CA LEU A 118 -23.31 0.38 -32.66
C LEU A 118 -23.99 -0.95 -32.33
N ALA A 119 -24.93 -0.97 -31.38
CA ALA A 119 -25.74 -2.15 -31.07
C ALA A 119 -26.48 -2.64 -32.31
N ARG A 120 -27.24 -1.76 -32.98
CA ARG A 120 -27.95 -2.09 -34.23
C ARG A 120 -27.03 -2.52 -35.37
N ALA A 121 -25.83 -1.96 -35.45
CA ALA A 121 -24.85 -2.37 -36.45
C ALA A 121 -24.32 -3.79 -36.17
N LEU A 122 -24.05 -4.13 -34.91
CA LEU A 122 -23.63 -5.47 -34.49
C LEU A 122 -24.73 -6.51 -34.68
N GLU A 123 -25.98 -6.15 -34.39
CA GLU A 123 -27.16 -6.99 -34.63
C GLU A 123 -27.26 -7.37 -36.11
N ARG A 124 -27.22 -6.37 -37.00
CA ARG A 124 -27.23 -6.61 -38.45
C ARG A 124 -26.07 -7.46 -38.94
N ALA A 125 -24.89 -7.30 -38.34
CA ALA A 125 -23.68 -7.99 -38.78
C ALA A 125 -23.53 -9.43 -38.23
N THR A 126 -24.21 -9.76 -37.11
CA THR A 126 -24.03 -11.04 -36.41
C THR A 126 -25.30 -11.86 -36.24
N GLY A 127 -26.48 -11.25 -36.42
CA GLY A 127 -27.79 -11.86 -36.15
C GLY A 127 -28.11 -12.02 -34.67
N LYS A 128 -27.32 -11.45 -33.75
CA LYS A 128 -27.53 -11.53 -32.28
C LYS A 128 -27.94 -10.17 -31.74
N GLU A 129 -28.89 -10.14 -30.80
CA GLU A 129 -29.32 -8.94 -30.08
C GLU A 129 -28.21 -8.40 -29.17
N PHE A 130 -28.05 -7.07 -29.11
CA PHE A 130 -27.09 -6.43 -28.21
C PHE A 130 -27.73 -5.27 -27.43
N ASP A 131 -27.67 -5.33 -26.11
CA ASP A 131 -28.05 -4.21 -25.25
C ASP A 131 -27.06 -3.04 -25.40
N LYS A 132 -27.58 -1.90 -25.90
CA LYS A 132 -26.83 -0.64 -26.07
C LYS A 132 -26.18 -0.14 -24.78
N ASP A 133 -26.79 -0.43 -23.63
CA ASP A 133 -26.27 -0.03 -22.32
C ASP A 133 -25.28 -1.05 -21.74
N ARG A 134 -25.07 -2.21 -22.39
CA ARG A 134 -24.20 -3.31 -21.90
C ARG A 134 -23.32 -3.91 -22.99
N LEU A 135 -22.89 -3.10 -23.96
CA LEU A 135 -22.07 -3.56 -25.09
C LEU A 135 -20.84 -4.36 -24.61
N PRO A 136 -20.70 -5.65 -24.99
CA PRO A 136 -19.67 -6.56 -24.50
C PRO A 136 -18.37 -6.43 -25.31
N LEU A 137 -17.87 -5.20 -25.46
CA LEU A 137 -16.68 -4.94 -26.27
C LEU A 137 -15.41 -5.38 -25.56
N GLU A 138 -14.65 -6.25 -26.21
CA GLU A 138 -13.33 -6.69 -25.76
C GLU A 138 -12.23 -6.08 -26.61
N GLN A 139 -11.04 -5.90 -26.04
CA GLN A 139 -9.84 -5.45 -26.77
C GLN A 139 -10.07 -4.16 -27.59
N LEU A 140 -10.86 -3.21 -27.05
CA LEU A 140 -11.13 -1.94 -27.72
C LEU A 140 -9.82 -1.17 -27.97
N ARG A 141 -9.60 -0.81 -29.24
CA ARG A 141 -8.46 -0.05 -29.74
C ARG A 141 -8.92 1.06 -30.67
N PHE A 142 -8.14 2.12 -30.78
CA PHE A 142 -8.45 3.25 -31.65
C PHE A 142 -7.34 3.49 -32.66
N SER A 143 -7.73 3.84 -33.88
CA SER A 143 -6.85 4.43 -34.90
C SER A 143 -6.13 5.67 -34.36
N PRO A 144 -4.98 6.07 -34.93
CA PRO A 144 -4.24 7.26 -34.48
C PRO A 144 -5.06 8.56 -34.51
N ASP A 145 -5.95 8.74 -35.49
CA ASP A 145 -6.81 9.92 -35.63
C ASP A 145 -8.06 9.89 -34.71
N ARG A 146 -8.30 8.76 -34.03
CA ARG A 146 -9.45 8.53 -33.15
C ARG A 146 -10.80 8.69 -33.86
N LEU A 147 -10.84 8.45 -35.17
CA LEU A 147 -12.07 8.45 -35.98
C LEU A 147 -12.61 7.04 -36.22
N THR A 148 -11.77 6.03 -36.05
CA THR A 148 -12.11 4.61 -36.20
C THR A 148 -11.65 3.81 -34.98
N CYS A 149 -12.44 2.82 -34.55
CA CYS A 149 -12.02 1.86 -33.53
C CYS A 149 -12.07 0.42 -34.04
N TRP A 150 -11.29 -0.45 -33.39
CA TRP A 150 -11.34 -1.89 -33.56
C TRP A 150 -11.63 -2.55 -32.21
N PHE A 151 -12.45 -3.59 -32.19
CA PHE A 151 -12.75 -4.36 -30.98
C PHE A 151 -13.18 -5.78 -31.33
N ARG A 152 -13.27 -6.65 -30.32
CA ARG A 152 -13.83 -7.99 -30.44
C ARG A 152 -15.21 -8.10 -29.80
N VAL A 153 -16.13 -8.76 -30.50
CA VAL A 153 -17.47 -9.14 -30.04
C VAL A 153 -17.86 -10.45 -30.71
N ALA A 154 -18.49 -11.36 -29.95
CA ALA A 154 -18.97 -12.65 -30.45
C ALA A 154 -17.90 -13.47 -31.19
N GLY A 155 -16.66 -13.44 -30.68
CA GLY A 155 -15.51 -14.18 -31.23
C GLY A 155 -14.81 -13.51 -32.42
N LYS A 156 -15.46 -12.54 -33.09
CA LYS A 156 -14.96 -11.83 -34.28
C LYS A 156 -14.37 -10.46 -33.97
N GLY A 157 -13.50 -9.97 -34.86
CA GLY A 157 -12.93 -8.62 -34.81
C GLY A 157 -13.66 -7.67 -35.76
N TRP A 158 -13.94 -6.46 -35.31
CA TRP A 158 -14.73 -5.48 -36.05
C TRP A 158 -14.03 -4.13 -36.06
N THR A 159 -13.97 -3.51 -37.24
CA THR A 159 -13.60 -2.10 -37.42
C THR A 159 -14.87 -1.26 -37.52
N CYS A 160 -14.94 -0.16 -36.77
CA CYS A 160 -16.07 0.75 -36.71
C CYS A 160 -15.63 2.20 -36.99
N VAL A 161 -16.19 2.83 -38.01
CA VAL A 161 -16.02 4.26 -38.25
C VAL A 161 -16.97 5.02 -37.31
N LEU A 162 -16.43 5.80 -36.38
CA LEU A 162 -17.18 6.33 -35.24
C LEU A 162 -18.27 7.33 -35.62
N LYS A 163 -18.11 8.05 -36.75
CA LYS A 163 -19.07 9.08 -37.20
C LYS A 163 -20.35 8.46 -37.79
N SER A 164 -20.19 7.43 -38.61
CA SER A 164 -21.27 6.73 -39.32
C SER A 164 -21.74 5.47 -38.60
N CYS A 165 -20.97 4.95 -37.64
CA CYS A 165 -21.15 3.63 -37.03
C CYS A 165 -21.19 2.49 -38.06
N SER A 166 -20.47 2.62 -39.19
CA SER A 166 -20.33 1.56 -40.18
C SER A 166 -19.34 0.51 -39.70
N LEU A 167 -19.76 -0.77 -39.71
CA LEU A 167 -18.96 -1.91 -39.26
C LEU A 167 -18.43 -2.74 -40.43
N GLN A 168 -17.20 -3.21 -40.29
CA GLN A 168 -16.58 -4.19 -41.18
C GLN A 168 -15.83 -5.24 -40.36
N GLU A 169 -16.02 -6.52 -40.68
CA GLU A 169 -15.23 -7.60 -40.06
C GLU A 169 -13.76 -7.47 -40.50
N ALA A 170 -12.84 -7.45 -39.55
CA ALA A 170 -11.42 -7.25 -39.82
C ALA A 170 -10.53 -7.88 -38.73
N ARG A 171 -9.33 -8.32 -39.13
CA ARG A 171 -8.25 -8.65 -38.18
C ARG A 171 -7.80 -7.40 -37.43
N GLN A 172 -7.15 -7.58 -36.28
CA GLN A 172 -6.63 -6.47 -35.48
C GLN A 172 -5.63 -5.65 -36.31
N PRO A 173 -5.86 -4.34 -36.53
CA PRO A 173 -4.88 -3.49 -37.17
C PRO A 173 -3.65 -3.28 -36.29
N GLU A 174 -2.46 -3.23 -36.90
CA GLU A 174 -1.19 -3.07 -36.17
C GLU A 174 -1.02 -1.67 -35.56
N ASN A 175 -1.51 -0.63 -36.24
CA ASN A 175 -1.36 0.76 -35.82
C ASN A 175 -2.46 1.24 -34.85
N PHE A 176 -3.35 0.36 -34.38
CA PHE A 176 -4.43 0.72 -33.46
C PHE A 176 -4.00 0.56 -32.00
N ASP A 177 -4.21 1.63 -31.23
CA ASP A 177 -3.77 1.75 -29.84
C ASP A 177 -4.90 1.36 -28.87
N ALA A 178 -4.63 0.38 -28.00
CA ALA A 178 -5.55 -0.02 -26.93
C ALA A 178 -5.60 0.98 -25.78
N GLY A 179 -4.65 1.91 -25.74
CA GLY A 179 -4.28 2.67 -24.57
C GLY A 179 -3.74 1.79 -23.44
N SER A 180 -3.06 2.43 -22.51
CA SER A 180 -2.49 1.81 -21.31
C SER A 180 -3.08 2.44 -20.06
N ASP A 181 -3.49 1.60 -19.11
CA ASP A 181 -3.78 1.98 -17.73
C ASP A 181 -2.59 1.75 -16.79
N LYS A 182 -1.48 1.22 -17.34
CA LYS A 182 -0.23 1.04 -16.62
C LYS A 182 0.47 2.39 -16.47
N GLU A 183 1.03 2.59 -15.28
CA GLU A 183 1.94 3.71 -15.04
C GLU A 183 3.14 3.64 -16.02
N PRO A 184 3.65 4.80 -16.46
CA PRO A 184 4.73 4.84 -17.42
C PRO A 184 5.98 4.06 -16.98
N PRO A 185 6.57 3.21 -17.85
CA PRO A 185 7.86 2.61 -17.61
C PRO A 185 8.95 3.69 -17.46
N GLY A 186 9.89 3.52 -16.51
CA GLY A 186 10.99 4.47 -16.27
C GLY A 186 10.75 5.50 -15.16
N TRP A 187 9.54 5.55 -14.60
CA TRP A 187 9.23 6.33 -13.39
C TRP A 187 9.56 5.55 -12.11
N ARG A 188 9.91 4.28 -12.29
CA ARG A 188 10.39 3.39 -11.24
C ARG A 188 11.81 3.77 -10.85
N ARG A 189 12.03 3.83 -9.54
CA ARG A 189 13.31 4.06 -8.83
C ARG A 189 14.47 3.33 -9.53
N PRO A 190 15.31 4.00 -10.33
CA PRO A 190 16.46 3.36 -10.97
C PRO A 190 17.48 2.93 -9.92
N GLY A 191 18.04 1.73 -10.07
CA GLY A 191 19.32 1.35 -9.47
C GLY A 191 19.46 1.51 -7.95
N PHE A 192 18.36 1.35 -7.22
CA PHE A 192 18.31 1.53 -5.78
C PHE A 192 19.11 0.47 -5.00
N GLU A 193 19.20 -0.71 -5.57
CA GLU A 193 19.92 -1.86 -5.04
C GLU A 193 20.63 -2.52 -6.22
N SER A 194 21.85 -3.01 -5.99
CA SER A 194 22.56 -3.81 -6.97
C SER A 194 21.84 -5.15 -7.20
N PRO A 195 21.88 -5.73 -8.40
CA PRO A 195 21.28 -7.04 -8.64
C PRO A 195 21.83 -8.10 -7.68
N ARG A 196 20.92 -8.86 -7.08
CA ARG A 196 21.27 -9.98 -6.20
C ARG A 196 21.37 -11.26 -7.02
N ASN A 197 22.59 -11.74 -7.25
CA ASN A 197 22.87 -12.84 -8.16
C ASN A 197 23.91 -13.80 -7.57
N ARG A 198 23.70 -15.10 -7.79
CA ARG A 198 24.71 -16.12 -7.47
C ARG A 198 25.92 -16.07 -8.41
N ARG A 199 25.72 -15.62 -9.64
CA ARG A 199 26.73 -15.57 -10.68
C ARG A 199 27.34 -14.18 -10.77
N SER A 200 28.65 -14.12 -10.99
CA SER A 200 29.36 -12.88 -11.28
C SER A 200 28.84 -12.23 -12.57
N PRO A 201 29.02 -10.91 -12.76
CA PRO A 201 28.54 -10.20 -13.95
C PRO A 201 29.05 -10.78 -15.27
N ASP A 202 30.28 -11.31 -15.29
CA ASP A 202 30.91 -11.96 -16.43
C ASP A 202 30.53 -13.45 -16.56
N GLY A 203 29.80 -14.01 -15.59
CA GLY A 203 29.37 -15.41 -15.55
C GLY A 203 30.48 -16.41 -15.26
N THR A 204 31.69 -15.97 -14.90
CA THR A 204 32.85 -16.83 -14.59
C THR A 204 32.70 -17.54 -13.26
N TRP A 205 32.21 -16.84 -12.24
CA TRP A 205 32.13 -17.32 -10.87
C TRP A 205 30.68 -17.60 -10.45
N GLU A 206 30.49 -18.60 -9.60
CA GLU A 206 29.22 -18.91 -8.95
C GLU A 206 29.42 -19.06 -7.44
N VAL A 207 28.55 -18.42 -6.68
CA VAL A 207 28.51 -18.49 -5.22
C VAL A 207 27.39 -19.42 -4.78
N PHE A 208 27.70 -20.25 -3.79
CA PHE A 208 26.76 -21.17 -3.17
C PHE A 208 27.09 -21.37 -1.69
N VAL A 209 26.13 -21.88 -0.94
CA VAL A 209 26.32 -22.24 0.48
C VAL A 209 26.41 -23.74 0.59
N GLU A 210 27.46 -24.24 1.21
CA GLU A 210 27.65 -25.66 1.53
C GLU A 210 28.07 -25.79 3.00
N LYS A 211 27.40 -26.69 3.74
CA LYS A 211 27.72 -26.98 5.16
C LYS A 211 27.88 -25.72 6.04
N HIS A 212 27.01 -24.73 5.84
CA HIS A 212 27.01 -23.42 6.54
C HIS A 212 28.18 -22.48 6.21
N ASP A 213 28.98 -22.79 5.19
CA ASP A 213 30.05 -21.94 4.67
C ASP A 213 29.69 -21.41 3.27
N LEU A 214 30.26 -20.26 2.93
CA LEU A 214 30.12 -19.65 1.61
C LEU A 214 31.25 -20.17 0.71
N HIS A 215 30.89 -20.65 -0.47
CA HIS A 215 31.81 -21.24 -1.44
C HIS A 215 31.75 -20.50 -2.76
N LEU A 216 32.85 -20.57 -3.50
CA LEU A 216 33.02 -19.98 -4.81
C LEU A 216 33.45 -21.09 -5.80
N ARG A 217 32.74 -21.21 -6.92
CA ARG A 217 33.06 -22.14 -8.02
C ARG A 217 33.44 -21.37 -9.26
N ASN A 218 34.58 -21.72 -9.86
CA ASN A 218 34.89 -21.31 -11.23
C ASN A 218 34.09 -22.18 -12.19
N ARG A 219 33.20 -21.58 -12.97
CA ARG A 219 32.27 -22.32 -13.83
C ARG A 219 32.92 -22.93 -15.07
N LYS A 220 34.13 -22.48 -15.45
CA LYS A 220 34.87 -23.04 -16.59
C LYS A 220 35.71 -24.24 -16.15
N SER A 221 36.47 -24.11 -15.07
CA SER A 221 37.35 -25.20 -14.61
C SER A 221 36.67 -26.20 -13.68
N GLY A 222 35.52 -25.83 -13.08
CA GLY A 222 34.86 -26.63 -12.06
C GLY A 222 35.49 -26.51 -10.67
N ASN A 223 36.63 -25.83 -10.54
CA ASN A 223 37.34 -25.68 -9.27
C ASN A 223 36.50 -24.92 -8.24
N GLU A 224 36.47 -25.44 -7.02
CA GLU A 224 35.74 -24.88 -5.89
C GLU A 224 36.68 -24.47 -4.77
N VAL A 225 36.38 -23.33 -4.16
CA VAL A 225 37.15 -22.79 -3.03
C VAL A 225 36.19 -22.25 -1.97
N PRO A 226 36.35 -22.63 -0.69
CA PRO A 226 35.59 -22.04 0.40
C PRO A 226 36.05 -20.59 0.64
N LEU A 227 35.11 -19.64 0.64
CA LEU A 227 35.34 -18.25 1.05
C LEU A 227 35.27 -18.09 2.58
N THR A 228 34.54 -18.98 3.26
CA THR A 228 34.48 -19.05 4.71
C THR A 228 34.74 -20.46 5.20
N ARG A 229 35.17 -20.60 6.46
CA ARG A 229 35.39 -21.90 7.09
C ARG A 229 34.83 -21.89 8.51
N GLY A 230 34.31 -23.03 8.96
CA GLY A 230 33.84 -23.21 10.33
C GLY A 230 32.43 -22.67 10.55
N GLY A 231 31.61 -22.64 9.50
CA GLY A 231 30.19 -22.36 9.59
C GLY A 231 29.47 -23.27 10.58
N THR A 232 28.47 -22.73 11.28
CA THR A 232 27.63 -23.49 12.21
C THR A 232 26.17 -23.11 12.00
N GLN A 233 25.24 -23.91 12.51
CA GLN A 233 23.80 -23.62 12.49
C GLN A 233 23.41 -22.32 13.24
N ALA A 234 24.34 -21.70 13.98
CA ALA A 234 24.11 -20.40 14.61
C ALA A 234 24.13 -19.24 13.60
N PHE A 235 24.69 -19.45 12.40
CA PHE A 235 24.81 -18.43 11.36
C PHE A 235 24.48 -18.99 9.97
N ASP A 236 23.64 -18.27 9.25
CA ASP A 236 23.26 -18.62 7.89
C ASP A 236 23.80 -17.59 6.90
N TRP A 237 24.42 -18.07 5.83
CA TRP A 237 24.78 -17.27 4.67
C TRP A 237 23.66 -17.26 3.63
N SER A 238 23.62 -16.20 2.81
CA SER A 238 22.85 -16.23 1.58
C SER A 238 23.76 -16.32 0.36
N ASP A 239 23.42 -17.23 -0.55
CA ASP A 239 24.08 -17.37 -1.86
C ASP A 239 23.65 -16.29 -2.88
N GLY A 240 22.52 -15.62 -2.67
CA GLY A 240 22.18 -14.40 -3.38
C GLY A 240 23.07 -13.27 -2.87
N VAL A 241 24.15 -12.98 -3.59
CA VAL A 241 25.13 -11.95 -3.22
C VAL A 241 25.05 -10.73 -4.14
N TYR A 242 25.71 -9.65 -3.73
CA TYR A 242 25.79 -8.41 -4.49
C TYR A 242 27.21 -8.26 -5.03
N TRP A 243 27.40 -8.52 -6.32
CA TRP A 243 28.69 -8.40 -6.99
C TRP A 243 29.05 -6.94 -7.25
N SER A 244 30.33 -6.60 -7.10
CA SER A 244 30.88 -5.36 -7.64
C SER A 244 30.73 -5.35 -9.17
N PRO A 245 30.68 -4.17 -9.81
CA PRO A 245 30.48 -4.07 -11.26
C PRO A 245 31.52 -4.83 -12.08
N ASP A 246 32.77 -4.89 -11.59
CA ASP A 246 33.88 -5.61 -12.20
C ASP A 246 33.93 -7.11 -11.86
N GLY A 247 33.06 -7.59 -10.96
CA GLY A 247 33.04 -8.98 -10.50
C GLY A 247 34.19 -9.41 -9.59
N LEU A 248 35.08 -8.49 -9.20
CA LEU A 248 36.26 -8.80 -8.37
C LEU A 248 35.94 -8.88 -6.87
N LYS A 249 34.79 -8.36 -6.45
CA LYS A 249 34.33 -8.33 -5.07
C LYS A 249 32.86 -8.69 -4.99
N LEU A 250 32.45 -9.15 -3.81
CA LEU A 250 31.04 -9.41 -3.52
C LEU A 250 30.71 -9.04 -2.09
N VAL A 251 29.45 -8.64 -1.87
CA VAL A 251 28.85 -8.53 -0.55
C VAL A 251 27.89 -9.70 -0.34
N ALA A 252 28.16 -10.52 0.66
CA ALA A 252 27.26 -11.57 1.12
C ALA A 252 26.57 -11.15 2.42
N LEU A 253 25.34 -11.60 2.61
CA LEU A 253 24.62 -11.36 3.85
C LEU A 253 24.78 -12.57 4.78
N ARG A 254 25.26 -12.31 6.00
CA ARG A 254 25.32 -13.31 7.08
C ARG A 254 24.25 -12.99 8.12
N THR A 255 23.49 -14.01 8.49
CA THR A 255 22.41 -13.87 9.47
C THR A 255 22.72 -14.71 10.69
N ARG A 256 22.89 -14.08 11.86
CA ARG A 256 22.84 -14.82 13.11
C ARG A 256 21.41 -15.27 13.37
N VAL A 257 21.21 -16.55 13.62
CA VAL A 257 19.88 -17.12 13.86
C VAL A 257 19.29 -16.57 15.16
N GLY A 258 18.00 -16.23 15.14
CA GLY A 258 17.24 -15.77 16.31
C GLY A 258 16.65 -16.92 17.11
N ASP A 259 15.90 -16.58 18.15
CA ASP A 259 15.15 -17.56 18.94
C ASP A 259 14.06 -18.23 18.07
N LYS A 260 13.68 -19.46 18.44
CA LYS A 260 12.52 -20.15 17.86
C LYS A 260 11.43 -20.24 18.93
N ARG A 261 10.76 -19.12 19.21
CA ARG A 261 9.63 -19.10 20.15
C ARG A 261 8.41 -19.74 19.50
N ARG A 262 7.89 -20.79 20.10
CA ARG A 262 6.62 -21.41 19.71
C ARG A 262 5.50 -20.89 20.62
N ILE A 263 4.42 -20.40 20.02
CA ILE A 263 3.18 -20.12 20.74
C ILE A 263 2.14 -21.18 20.41
N HIS A 264 1.22 -21.34 21.33
CA HIS A 264 0.17 -22.35 21.28
C HIS A 264 -1.20 -21.68 21.21
N MET A 265 -2.06 -22.22 20.37
CA MET A 265 -3.47 -21.87 20.26
C MET A 265 -4.27 -23.15 20.40
N VAL A 266 -5.43 -23.06 21.02
CA VAL A 266 -6.35 -24.20 21.13
C VAL A 266 -7.53 -23.94 20.21
N GLU A 267 -7.69 -24.81 19.22
CA GLU A 267 -8.94 -24.90 18.46
C GLU A 267 -9.91 -25.74 19.30
N SER A 268 -10.83 -25.06 19.99
CA SER A 268 -11.70 -25.67 21.00
C SER A 268 -12.78 -26.59 20.41
N SER A 269 -13.17 -26.37 19.16
CA SER A 269 -14.29 -27.07 18.50
C SER A 269 -13.96 -27.35 17.03
N PRO A 270 -12.99 -28.24 16.76
CA PRO A 270 -12.63 -28.60 15.41
C PRO A 270 -13.78 -29.37 14.73
N GLY A 271 -14.00 -29.15 13.43
CA GLY A 271 -15.14 -29.74 12.70
C GLY A 271 -15.05 -31.25 12.46
N ASP A 272 -13.91 -31.87 12.74
CA ASP A 272 -13.59 -33.26 12.39
C ASP A 272 -13.33 -34.17 13.60
N GLN A 273 -13.38 -33.66 14.83
CA GLN A 273 -13.21 -34.46 16.04
C GLN A 273 -13.85 -33.80 17.26
N LEU A 274 -14.14 -34.60 18.30
CA LEU A 274 -14.72 -34.08 19.55
C LEU A 274 -13.71 -33.34 20.43
N GLN A 275 -12.42 -33.69 20.34
CA GLN A 275 -11.40 -33.15 21.25
C GLN A 275 -10.72 -31.90 20.69
N PRO A 276 -10.36 -30.90 21.51
CA PRO A 276 -9.65 -29.73 21.05
C PRO A 276 -8.32 -30.07 20.36
N LYS A 277 -7.95 -29.27 19.35
CA LYS A 277 -6.65 -29.38 18.67
C LYS A 277 -5.68 -28.31 19.18
N LEU A 278 -4.44 -28.73 19.47
CA LEU A 278 -3.36 -27.81 19.79
C LEU A 278 -2.67 -27.36 18.50
N LEU A 279 -2.90 -26.11 18.11
CA LEU A 279 -2.21 -25.46 17.02
C LEU A 279 -0.95 -24.77 17.55
N SER A 280 0.13 -24.84 16.78
CA SER A 280 1.39 -24.21 17.17
C SER A 280 1.99 -23.44 16.00
N ARG A 281 2.57 -22.27 16.28
CA ARG A 281 3.34 -21.52 15.29
C ARG A 281 4.55 -20.87 15.93
N ASN A 282 5.59 -20.65 15.12
CA ASN A 282 6.71 -19.83 15.53
C ASN A 282 6.27 -18.35 15.52
N TYR A 283 6.42 -17.67 16.65
CA TYR A 283 6.05 -16.27 16.79
C TYR A 283 6.93 -15.62 17.85
N LEU A 284 7.82 -14.74 17.39
CA LEU A 284 8.68 -13.93 18.26
C LEU A 284 7.85 -12.86 18.99
N LYS A 285 8.12 -12.68 20.27
CA LYS A 285 7.55 -11.62 21.11
C LYS A 285 8.56 -10.48 21.29
N PRO A 286 8.09 -9.25 21.65
CA PRO A 286 8.99 -8.20 22.11
C PRO A 286 9.95 -8.73 23.18
N GLY A 287 11.25 -8.43 23.02
CA GLY A 287 12.33 -8.94 23.88
C GLY A 287 13.06 -10.19 23.36
N ASP A 288 12.44 -11.02 22.50
CA ASP A 288 13.12 -12.20 21.96
C ASP A 288 14.32 -11.84 21.08
N LYS A 289 15.30 -12.74 20.95
CA LYS A 289 16.40 -12.56 20.01
C LYS A 289 15.86 -12.75 18.59
N ILE A 290 15.97 -11.72 17.77
CA ILE A 290 15.60 -11.79 16.36
C ILE A 290 16.81 -12.21 15.51
N PRO A 291 16.61 -12.71 14.29
CA PRO A 291 17.68 -12.87 13.34
C PRO A 291 18.39 -11.54 13.07
N LEU A 292 19.72 -11.52 13.09
CA LEU A 292 20.52 -10.31 12.83
C LEU A 292 21.32 -10.49 11.53
N THR A 293 20.93 -9.77 10.49
CA THR A 293 21.57 -9.84 9.17
C THR A 293 22.55 -8.69 8.95
N LYS A 294 23.81 -9.02 8.65
CA LYS A 294 24.91 -8.06 8.41
C LYS A 294 25.58 -8.32 7.05
N PRO A 295 26.06 -7.26 6.37
CA PRO A 295 26.85 -7.40 5.16
C PRO A 295 28.29 -7.82 5.50
N HIS A 296 28.84 -8.72 4.70
CA HIS A 296 30.24 -9.14 4.73
C HIS A 296 30.82 -8.99 3.32
N LEU A 297 32.00 -8.39 3.23
CA LEU A 297 32.67 -8.06 1.98
C LEU A 297 33.76 -9.10 1.70
N PHE A 298 33.81 -9.62 0.48
CA PHE A 298 34.83 -10.58 0.06
C PHE A 298 35.59 -10.07 -1.16
N ASP A 299 36.89 -10.29 -1.16
CA ASP A 299 37.75 -10.19 -2.34
C ASP A 299 37.80 -11.56 -3.01
N VAL A 300 37.28 -11.62 -4.23
CA VAL A 300 37.11 -12.86 -4.99
C VAL A 300 38.45 -13.35 -5.51
N THR A 301 39.32 -12.42 -5.91
CA THR A 301 40.65 -12.73 -6.42
C THR A 301 41.58 -13.22 -5.31
N ALA A 302 41.53 -12.59 -4.14
CA ALA A 302 42.33 -13.00 -2.98
C ALA A 302 41.69 -14.16 -2.18
N GLY A 303 40.45 -14.54 -2.50
CA GLY A 303 39.74 -15.64 -1.84
C GLY A 303 39.54 -15.43 -0.33
N ARG A 304 39.35 -14.18 0.11
CA ARG A 304 39.26 -13.85 1.55
C ARG A 304 38.26 -12.74 1.84
N GLU A 305 37.77 -12.72 3.08
CA GLU A 305 36.95 -11.64 3.60
C GLU A 305 37.80 -10.36 3.81
N ILE A 306 37.22 -9.21 3.49
CA ILE A 306 37.68 -7.89 3.92
C ILE A 306 36.77 -7.48 5.10
N PRO A 307 37.29 -7.47 6.35
CA PRO A 307 36.47 -7.18 7.51
C PRO A 307 35.79 -5.81 7.43
N VAL A 308 34.48 -5.77 7.68
CA VAL A 308 33.72 -4.52 7.77
C VAL A 308 33.34 -4.29 9.24
N PRO A 309 33.96 -3.32 9.94
CA PRO A 309 33.64 -3.04 11.34
C PRO A 309 32.16 -2.66 11.50
N ASP A 310 31.47 -3.31 12.43
CA ASP A 310 30.01 -3.21 12.57
C ASP A 310 29.54 -2.14 13.56
N LYS A 311 30.45 -1.29 14.06
CA LYS A 311 30.13 -0.24 15.05
C LYS A 311 28.94 0.62 14.65
N LEU A 312 28.79 0.93 13.35
CA LEU A 312 27.69 1.74 12.82
C LEU A 312 26.38 0.96 12.60
N PHE A 313 26.40 -0.37 12.69
CA PHE A 313 25.27 -1.24 12.36
C PHE A 313 25.18 -2.51 13.24
N ALA A 314 25.63 -2.44 14.49
CA ALA A 314 25.83 -3.61 15.34
C ALA A 314 24.54 -4.38 15.67
N ASN A 315 23.39 -3.69 15.73
CA ASN A 315 22.09 -4.23 16.13
C ASN A 315 20.98 -3.97 15.08
N PRO A 316 21.01 -4.65 13.92
CA PRO A 316 20.06 -4.39 12.84
C PRO A 316 18.66 -4.92 13.19
N TRP A 317 17.64 -4.07 13.00
CA TRP A 317 16.30 -4.57 12.67
C TRP A 317 16.25 -4.96 11.20
N ARG A 318 16.85 -4.15 10.33
CA ARG A 318 16.90 -4.39 8.90
C ARG A 318 18.16 -3.79 8.28
N THR A 319 18.79 -4.60 7.43
CA THR A 319 19.85 -4.21 6.50
C THR A 319 19.31 -4.48 5.10
N ARG A 320 19.29 -3.48 4.22
CA ARG A 320 18.72 -3.62 2.87
C ARG A 320 19.38 -2.66 1.89
N GLU A 321 19.06 -2.82 0.60
CA GLU A 321 19.40 -1.86 -0.44
C GLU A 321 20.92 -1.72 -0.60
N ILE A 322 21.59 -2.88 -0.65
CA ILE A 322 23.02 -2.92 -0.90
C ILE A 322 23.25 -2.48 -2.35
N ARG A 323 24.02 -1.41 -2.51
CA ARG A 323 24.27 -0.78 -3.80
C ARG A 323 25.74 -0.46 -3.97
N TRP A 324 26.36 -1.08 -4.97
CA TRP A 324 27.70 -0.71 -5.43
C TRP A 324 27.67 0.63 -6.18
N GLU A 325 28.68 1.47 -5.92
CA GLU A 325 28.98 2.61 -6.77
C GLU A 325 29.49 2.13 -8.14
N ALA A 326 29.30 2.94 -9.18
CA ALA A 326 29.64 2.55 -10.56
C ALA A 326 31.12 2.14 -10.73
N GLY A 327 32.03 2.77 -9.99
CA GLY A 327 33.46 2.44 -10.00
C GLY A 327 33.84 1.20 -9.19
N GLY A 328 32.92 0.62 -8.39
CA GLY A 328 33.21 -0.55 -7.55
C GLY A 328 34.10 -0.30 -6.33
N ASP A 329 34.57 0.93 -6.09
CA ASP A 329 35.42 1.24 -4.94
C ASP A 329 34.67 1.28 -3.61
N ASN A 330 33.35 1.46 -3.63
CA ASN A 330 32.52 1.48 -2.43
C ASN A 330 31.16 0.85 -2.70
N PHE A 331 30.51 0.37 -1.65
CA PHE A 331 29.10 0.07 -1.65
C PHE A 331 28.39 0.80 -0.51
N THR A 332 27.10 1.00 -0.68
CA THR A 332 26.22 1.58 0.34
C THR A 332 25.14 0.59 0.74
N PHE A 333 24.59 0.74 1.95
CA PHE A 333 23.41 0.01 2.37
C PHE A 333 22.62 0.82 3.39
N ARG A 334 21.31 0.58 3.45
CA ARG A 334 20.45 1.17 4.46
C ARG A 334 20.38 0.29 5.69
N TYR A 335 20.56 0.93 6.83
CA TYR A 335 20.50 0.33 8.15
C TYR A 335 19.39 0.96 8.99
N ASN A 336 18.50 0.13 9.52
CA ASN A 336 17.53 0.51 10.55
C ASN A 336 17.89 -0.23 11.84
N GLN A 337 18.20 0.52 12.90
CA GLN A 337 18.51 -0.06 14.20
C GLN A 337 17.27 -0.67 14.85
N ARG A 338 17.45 -1.81 15.53
CA ARG A 338 16.40 -2.34 16.40
C ARG A 338 16.09 -1.35 17.52
N GLY A 339 14.82 -0.94 17.63
CA GLY A 339 14.39 0.19 18.47
C GLY A 339 14.03 1.44 17.66
N HIS A 340 14.41 1.48 16.37
CA HIS A 340 13.98 2.48 15.39
C HIS A 340 14.34 3.94 15.70
N GLN A 341 15.27 4.17 16.63
CA GLN A 341 15.77 5.52 16.94
C GLN A 341 16.92 5.96 16.03
N VAL A 342 17.48 5.04 15.22
CA VAL A 342 18.59 5.32 14.29
C VAL A 342 18.30 4.71 12.92
N LEU A 343 18.43 5.53 11.89
CA LEU A 343 18.34 5.14 10.48
C LEU A 343 19.54 5.72 9.73
N ARG A 344 20.30 4.86 9.05
CA ARG A 344 21.53 5.26 8.36
C ARG A 344 21.55 4.85 6.90
N LEU A 345 22.23 5.66 6.11
CA LEU A 345 22.84 5.22 4.86
C LEU A 345 24.34 5.06 5.13
N ILE A 346 24.83 3.83 5.12
CA ILE A 346 26.21 3.50 5.44
C ILE A 346 26.96 3.22 4.15
N ARG A 347 28.13 3.84 3.98
CA ARG A 347 29.06 3.63 2.86
C ARG A 347 30.29 2.89 3.36
N VAL A 348 30.68 1.85 2.64
CA VAL A 348 31.81 0.99 2.96
C VAL A 348 32.82 1.03 1.82
N ASN A 349 34.07 1.34 2.16
CA ASN A 349 35.17 1.27 1.22
C ASN A 349 35.54 -0.19 0.92
N ALA A 350 35.52 -0.56 -0.35
CA ALA A 350 35.65 -1.95 -0.79
C ALA A 350 37.07 -2.51 -0.73
N ARG A 351 38.08 -1.66 -0.47
CA ARG A 351 39.48 -2.08 -0.31
C ARG A 351 39.84 -2.30 1.16
N THR A 352 39.31 -1.46 2.04
CA THR A 352 39.70 -1.42 3.46
C THR A 352 38.63 -1.94 4.41
N GLY A 353 37.37 -2.03 3.95
CA GLY A 353 36.22 -2.34 4.81
C GLY A 353 35.78 -1.18 5.71
N ALA A 354 36.43 -0.02 5.63
CA ALA A 354 36.09 1.15 6.44
C ALA A 354 34.64 1.61 6.18
N ALA A 355 33.83 1.66 7.24
CA ALA A 355 32.42 2.05 7.18
C ALA A 355 32.23 3.48 7.69
N THR A 356 31.44 4.27 6.96
CA THR A 356 31.08 5.65 7.28
C THR A 356 29.56 5.84 7.15
N ALA A 357 28.97 6.64 8.04
CA ALA A 357 27.56 7.02 7.91
C ALA A 357 27.46 8.27 7.02
N VAL A 358 27.00 8.09 5.77
CA VAL A 358 26.71 9.20 4.86
C VAL A 358 25.46 9.94 5.34
N ILE A 359 24.47 9.20 5.85
CA ILE A 359 23.31 9.77 6.50
C ILE A 359 23.18 9.12 7.87
N ASP A 360 22.98 9.93 8.91
CA ASP A 360 22.74 9.49 10.29
C ASP A 360 21.51 10.21 10.87
N GLU A 361 20.33 9.62 10.66
CA GLU A 361 19.10 10.11 11.27
C GLU A 361 18.95 9.54 12.67
N THR A 362 18.66 10.40 13.64
CA THR A 362 18.39 10.01 15.03
C THR A 362 17.09 10.63 15.53
N SER A 363 16.39 9.93 16.41
CA SER A 363 15.16 10.42 17.04
C SER A 363 15.11 10.01 18.51
N PRO A 364 14.69 10.90 19.43
CA PRO A 364 14.51 10.54 20.83
C PRO A 364 13.38 9.53 21.03
N THR A 365 12.44 9.40 20.09
CA THR A 365 11.31 8.47 20.15
C THR A 365 11.50 7.32 19.17
N PHE A 366 11.21 7.55 17.90
CA PHE A 366 11.39 6.61 16.80
C PHE A 366 11.41 7.36 15.46
N ILE A 367 11.88 6.67 14.43
CA ILE A 367 11.82 7.06 13.02
C ILE A 367 10.81 6.14 12.33
N ASP A 368 9.81 6.71 11.66
CA ASP A 368 8.86 5.92 10.88
C ASP A 368 9.56 5.29 9.67
N TYR A 369 9.80 3.98 9.76
CA TYR A 369 10.52 3.24 8.73
C TYR A 369 9.62 2.50 7.73
N ALA A 370 8.30 2.56 7.92
CA ALA A 370 7.35 1.74 7.18
C ALA A 370 6.81 2.47 5.94
N TYR A 371 6.47 3.76 6.06
CA TYR A 371 5.72 4.46 5.03
C TYR A 371 6.28 5.84 4.62
N LYS A 372 7.26 6.38 5.34
CA LYS A 372 7.80 7.74 5.15
C LYS A 372 9.27 7.78 4.73
N GLN A 373 9.65 6.90 3.80
CA GLN A 373 11.04 6.79 3.35
C GLN A 373 11.18 6.89 1.84
N PHE A 374 12.16 7.67 1.40
CA PHE A 374 12.56 7.79 0.02
C PHE A 374 14.06 8.03 -0.07
N LEU A 375 14.70 7.35 -1.01
CA LEU A 375 16.09 7.55 -1.38
C LEU A 375 16.19 7.32 -2.88
N PHE A 376 16.85 8.25 -3.56
CA PHE A 376 17.03 8.23 -4.99
C PHE A 376 18.42 8.77 -5.32
N TYR A 377 19.25 7.98 -5.99
CA TYR A 377 20.59 8.41 -6.40
C TYR A 377 20.55 9.16 -7.74
N LEU A 378 21.39 10.19 -7.82
CA LEU A 378 21.65 11.00 -9.00
C LEU A 378 23.14 10.86 -9.34
N ASP A 379 23.52 9.70 -9.90
CA ASP A 379 24.93 9.31 -10.06
C ASP A 379 25.74 10.31 -10.89
N LYS A 380 25.13 10.88 -11.94
CA LYS A 380 25.80 11.85 -12.83
C LYS A 380 26.27 13.11 -12.11
N THR A 381 25.64 13.47 -10.99
CA THR A 381 25.94 14.69 -10.22
C THR A 381 26.48 14.38 -8.83
N ASN A 382 26.69 13.10 -8.49
CA ASN A 382 27.05 12.65 -7.14
C ASN A 382 26.11 13.20 -6.06
N GLU A 383 24.80 13.17 -6.34
CA GLU A 383 23.76 13.62 -5.42
C GLU A 383 22.83 12.46 -5.05
N LEU A 384 22.08 12.62 -3.96
CA LEU A 384 20.92 11.80 -3.65
C LEU A 384 19.78 12.65 -3.11
N ILE A 385 18.55 12.20 -3.33
CA ILE A 385 17.36 12.76 -2.68
C ILE A 385 17.01 11.84 -1.52
N TRP A 386 16.89 12.40 -0.33
CA TRP A 386 16.56 11.71 0.92
C TRP A 386 15.31 12.30 1.55
N MET A 387 14.49 11.45 2.17
CA MET A 387 13.30 11.87 2.90
C MET A 387 13.52 11.75 4.40
N SER A 388 13.24 12.81 5.15
CA SER A 388 13.57 12.93 6.57
C SER A 388 12.54 13.79 7.30
N GLU A 389 12.32 13.46 8.58
CA GLU A 389 11.49 14.24 9.52
C GLU A 389 12.35 15.17 10.42
N ARG A 390 13.61 15.43 10.04
CA ARG A 390 14.59 16.15 10.88
C ARG A 390 14.19 17.56 11.31
N ASP A 391 13.31 18.23 10.56
CA ASP A 391 12.79 19.57 10.89
C ASP A 391 11.40 19.51 11.56
N GLY A 392 10.95 18.31 11.94
CA GLY A 392 9.63 18.06 12.52
C GLY A 392 8.57 17.64 11.52
N TRP A 393 8.83 17.78 10.21
CA TRP A 393 7.92 17.41 9.14
C TRP A 393 8.61 16.51 8.12
N ASN A 394 7.90 15.53 7.56
CA ASN A 394 8.53 14.66 6.57
C ASN A 394 8.76 15.43 5.27
N HIS A 395 10.02 15.74 4.95
CA HIS A 395 10.41 16.55 3.80
C HIS A 395 11.49 15.87 2.97
N LEU A 396 11.68 16.39 1.75
CA LEU A 396 12.68 15.95 0.79
C LEU A 396 13.92 16.84 0.88
N TYR A 397 15.08 16.21 0.86
CA TYR A 397 16.38 16.86 0.96
C TYR A 397 17.28 16.36 -0.18
N LEU A 398 18.00 17.27 -0.82
CA LEU A 398 19.03 16.96 -1.80
C LEU A 398 20.37 16.99 -1.08
N LEU A 399 21.09 15.88 -1.08
CA LEU A 399 22.35 15.70 -0.38
C LEU A 399 23.47 15.36 -1.37
N ASP A 400 24.70 15.66 -0.97
CA ASP A 400 25.88 15.04 -1.55
C ASP A 400 25.91 13.54 -1.25
N ALA A 401 26.06 12.70 -2.27
CA ALA A 401 25.95 11.25 -2.10
C ALA A 401 27.18 10.62 -1.40
N THR A 402 28.30 11.35 -1.33
CA THR A 402 29.54 10.87 -0.70
C THR A 402 29.63 11.34 0.75
N THR A 403 29.37 12.63 0.98
CA THR A 403 29.57 13.27 2.29
C THR A 403 28.30 13.36 3.13
N GLY A 404 27.12 13.26 2.52
CA GLY A 404 25.85 13.44 3.22
C GLY A 404 25.47 14.90 3.48
N THR A 405 26.30 15.84 3.07
CA THR A 405 26.04 17.27 3.25
C THR A 405 24.76 17.64 2.52
N VAL A 406 23.84 18.31 3.21
CA VAL A 406 22.61 18.84 2.62
C VAL A 406 22.99 19.97 1.66
N LYS A 407 22.77 19.75 0.36
CA LYS A 407 22.94 20.77 -0.67
C LYS A 407 21.72 21.68 -0.72
N ASN A 408 20.53 21.12 -0.55
CA ASN A 408 19.29 21.88 -0.48
C ASN A 408 18.18 21.11 0.26
N GLN A 409 17.33 21.85 0.98
CA GLN A 409 16.04 21.33 1.44
C GLN A 409 15.01 21.53 0.33
N VAL A 410 14.65 20.44 -0.36
CA VAL A 410 13.79 20.46 -1.54
C VAL A 410 12.37 20.87 -1.17
N THR A 411 11.84 20.38 -0.05
CA THR A 411 10.51 20.77 0.46
C THR A 411 10.59 21.27 1.90
N ARG A 412 9.73 22.22 2.26
CA ARG A 412 9.68 22.82 3.60
C ARG A 412 8.29 23.39 3.89
N GLY A 413 7.97 23.55 5.18
CA GLY A 413 6.72 24.11 5.68
C GLY A 413 6.01 23.16 6.65
N GLU A 414 4.92 23.64 7.24
CA GLU A 414 4.13 22.90 8.25
C GLU A 414 3.17 21.88 7.61
N TRP A 415 3.71 21.01 6.77
CA TRP A 415 2.98 19.98 6.04
C TRP A 415 3.87 18.79 5.71
N VAL A 416 3.28 17.64 5.39
CA VAL A 416 3.99 16.35 5.32
C VAL A 416 4.07 15.87 3.87
N VAL A 417 5.27 15.55 3.37
CA VAL A 417 5.46 14.72 2.17
C VAL A 417 5.07 13.28 2.50
N ARG A 418 4.10 12.72 1.76
CA ARG A 418 3.61 11.33 1.92
C ARG A 418 4.29 10.34 1.00
N GLY A 419 4.97 10.82 -0.03
CA GLY A 419 5.75 9.98 -0.94
C GLY A 419 6.03 10.67 -2.27
N VAL A 420 6.93 10.07 -3.06
CA VAL A 420 7.35 10.62 -4.36
C VAL A 420 6.72 9.80 -5.48
N ASP A 421 6.10 10.49 -6.43
CA ASP A 421 5.45 9.90 -7.60
C ASP A 421 6.44 9.77 -8.76
N ARG A 422 7.29 10.79 -8.98
CA ARG A 422 8.27 10.83 -10.06
C ARG A 422 9.46 11.72 -9.71
N VAL A 423 10.64 11.31 -10.16
CA VAL A 423 11.85 12.15 -10.20
C VAL A 423 12.30 12.26 -11.64
N ASP A 424 12.56 13.48 -12.12
CA ASP A 424 13.17 13.73 -13.41
C ASP A 424 14.55 14.39 -13.22
N PRO A 425 15.64 13.59 -13.32
CA PRO A 425 17.00 14.11 -13.19
C PRO A 425 17.39 15.12 -14.27
N ARG A 426 16.80 15.05 -15.48
CA ARG A 426 17.16 15.92 -16.60
C ARG A 426 16.63 17.33 -16.38
N SER A 427 15.37 17.45 -15.98
CA SER A 427 14.75 18.74 -15.65
C SER A 427 14.94 19.16 -14.19
N ARG A 428 15.57 18.31 -13.37
CA ARG A 428 15.77 18.48 -11.91
C ARG A 428 14.48 18.81 -11.16
N ARG A 429 13.44 18.02 -11.43
CA ARG A 429 12.09 18.19 -10.86
C ARG A 429 11.61 16.92 -10.18
N ILE A 430 10.79 17.09 -9.15
CA ILE A 430 10.17 16.01 -8.38
C ILE A 430 8.67 16.24 -8.28
N TRP A 431 7.90 15.18 -8.51
CA TRP A 431 6.46 15.12 -8.29
C TRP A 431 6.20 14.24 -7.07
N PHE A 432 5.35 14.69 -6.17
CA PHE A 432 5.16 14.06 -4.86
C PHE A 432 3.76 14.28 -4.31
N ARG A 433 3.41 13.48 -3.31
CA ARG A 433 2.18 13.56 -2.54
C ARG A 433 2.42 14.33 -1.25
N ALA A 434 1.53 15.25 -0.91
CA ALA A 434 1.58 16.06 0.30
C ALA A 434 0.25 15.99 1.06
N SER A 435 0.32 16.19 2.37
CA SER A 435 -0.82 16.29 3.28
C SER A 435 -0.65 17.49 4.20
N GLY A 436 -1.72 18.25 4.45
CA GLY A 436 -1.70 19.49 5.22
C GLY A 436 -1.14 20.70 4.48
N ILE A 437 -0.98 20.64 3.16
CA ILE A 437 -0.40 21.75 2.37
C ILE A 437 -1.30 23.00 2.33
N ASP A 438 -2.61 22.81 2.46
CA ASP A 438 -3.62 23.87 2.53
C ASP A 438 -4.14 23.91 3.98
N ALA A 439 -3.94 25.04 4.67
CA ALA A 439 -4.19 25.16 6.10
C ALA A 439 -5.69 25.20 6.50
N ASP A 440 -6.56 25.47 5.53
CA ASP A 440 -8.02 25.51 5.67
C ASP A 440 -8.70 24.16 5.34
N GLU A 441 -7.92 23.16 4.90
CA GLU A 441 -8.41 21.82 4.60
C GLU A 441 -8.07 20.81 5.72
N ASP A 442 -8.73 19.65 5.70
CA ASP A 442 -8.38 18.53 6.58
C ASP A 442 -6.93 18.10 6.30
N PRO A 443 -6.02 18.10 7.30
CA PRO A 443 -4.60 17.84 7.08
C PRO A 443 -4.32 16.40 6.63
N TYR A 444 -5.30 15.50 6.66
CA TYR A 444 -5.18 14.14 6.14
C TYR A 444 -5.49 14.03 4.64
N HIS A 445 -6.02 15.07 4.01
CA HIS A 445 -6.22 15.12 2.57
C HIS A 445 -4.88 15.00 1.84
N ILE A 446 -4.88 14.21 0.76
CA ILE A 446 -3.69 13.99 -0.07
C ILE A 446 -3.82 14.84 -1.31
N HIS A 447 -2.87 15.73 -1.53
CA HIS A 447 -2.71 16.48 -2.77
C HIS A 447 -1.44 16.03 -3.49
N HIS A 448 -1.41 16.20 -4.81
CA HIS A 448 -0.22 15.96 -5.60
C HIS A 448 0.42 17.28 -6.01
N CYS A 449 1.73 17.35 -5.92
CA CYS A 449 2.53 18.55 -6.11
C CYS A 449 3.74 18.27 -7.01
N ARG A 450 4.37 19.33 -7.50
CA ARG A 450 5.69 19.30 -8.12
C ARG A 450 6.54 20.46 -7.63
N ILE A 451 7.84 20.25 -7.49
CA ILE A 451 8.84 21.28 -7.15
C ILE A 451 10.18 21.02 -7.86
N GLY A 452 11.03 22.04 -7.98
CA GLY A 452 12.43 21.90 -8.40
C GLY A 452 13.32 21.35 -7.29
N PHE A 453 14.44 20.70 -7.64
CA PHE A 453 15.41 20.20 -6.64
C PHE A 453 16.05 21.32 -5.81
N ASP A 454 16.04 22.55 -6.31
CA ASP A 454 16.46 23.78 -5.63
C ASP A 454 15.41 24.30 -4.63
N GLY A 455 14.27 23.62 -4.50
CA GLY A 455 13.19 23.98 -3.59
C GLY A 455 12.37 25.18 -4.06
N THR A 456 12.46 25.55 -5.34
CA THR A 456 11.65 26.60 -5.95
C THR A 456 10.59 26.03 -6.89
N GLY A 457 9.59 26.85 -7.22
CA GLY A 457 8.56 26.47 -8.19
C GLY A 457 7.59 25.37 -7.71
N LEU A 458 7.26 25.36 -6.41
CA LEU A 458 6.22 24.51 -5.85
C LEU A 458 4.89 24.79 -6.54
N VAL A 459 4.29 23.76 -7.12
CA VAL A 459 2.97 23.82 -7.77
C VAL A 459 2.11 22.69 -7.23
N ARG A 460 0.94 23.05 -6.69
CA ARG A 460 -0.13 22.09 -6.38
C ARG A 460 -0.84 21.69 -7.68
N LEU A 461 -0.78 20.41 -8.02
CA LEU A 461 -1.30 19.88 -9.29
C LEU A 461 -2.77 19.49 -9.21
N THR A 462 -3.24 19.15 -8.02
CA THR A 462 -4.63 18.77 -7.73
C THR A 462 -5.44 19.97 -7.26
N GLY A 463 -6.76 19.87 -7.33
CA GLY A 463 -7.62 20.92 -6.78
C GLY A 463 -9.02 20.42 -6.42
N GLY A 464 -9.55 20.98 -5.35
CA GLY A 464 -10.70 20.45 -4.60
C GLY A 464 -10.27 20.14 -3.17
N ASP A 465 -11.19 20.30 -2.21
CA ASP A 465 -10.99 19.94 -0.81
C ASP A 465 -11.39 18.48 -0.63
N GLY A 466 -10.39 17.59 -0.54
CA GLY A 466 -10.57 16.16 -0.43
C GLY A 466 -9.30 15.35 -0.71
N THR A 467 -9.41 14.03 -0.63
CA THR A 467 -8.28 13.14 -0.90
C THR A 467 -8.19 12.82 -2.39
N HIS A 468 -7.04 13.13 -3.00
CA HIS A 468 -6.77 12.91 -4.42
C HIS A 468 -6.00 11.61 -4.69
N THR A 469 -6.20 11.07 -5.88
CA THR A 469 -5.41 10.01 -6.49
C THR A 469 -5.22 10.33 -7.96
N VAL A 470 -3.98 10.30 -8.44
CA VAL A 470 -3.66 10.63 -9.85
C VAL A 470 -3.22 9.43 -10.67
N ARG A 471 -3.47 9.48 -11.98
CA ARG A 471 -2.91 8.55 -12.98
C ARG A 471 -2.31 9.34 -14.13
N TYR A 472 -1.00 9.23 -14.31
CA TYR A 472 -0.27 9.94 -15.35
C TYR A 472 -0.49 9.35 -16.75
N SER A 473 -0.41 10.23 -17.75
CA SER A 473 -0.25 9.84 -19.14
C SER A 473 1.14 9.22 -19.40
N PRO A 474 1.35 8.45 -20.47
CA PRO A 474 2.62 7.82 -20.83
C PRO A 474 3.87 8.72 -20.74
N ALA A 475 3.83 9.94 -21.27
CA ALA A 475 4.95 10.88 -21.14
C ALA A 475 4.90 11.71 -19.84
N GLY A 476 3.82 11.61 -19.07
CA GLY A 476 3.58 12.34 -17.84
C GLY A 476 3.24 13.80 -18.02
N ARG A 477 2.83 14.20 -19.22
CA ARG A 477 2.41 15.58 -19.48
C ARG A 477 1.07 15.90 -18.83
N PHE A 478 0.21 14.90 -18.71
CA PHE A 478 -1.12 15.02 -18.13
C PHE A 478 -1.31 14.01 -17.01
N LEU A 479 -2.31 14.28 -16.18
CA LEU A 479 -2.79 13.35 -15.17
C LEU A 479 -4.31 13.34 -15.14
N VAL A 480 -4.90 12.19 -14.88
CA VAL A 480 -6.28 12.11 -14.39
C VAL A 480 -6.24 12.22 -12.88
N ASP A 481 -6.79 13.31 -12.36
CA ASP A 481 -7.00 13.58 -10.94
C ASP A 481 -8.41 13.10 -10.56
N THR A 482 -8.47 12.10 -9.69
CA THR A 482 -9.71 11.61 -9.08
C THR A 482 -9.68 11.91 -7.60
N TRP A 483 -10.70 12.58 -7.09
CA TRP A 483 -10.78 12.91 -5.67
C TRP A 483 -12.19 12.79 -5.12
N SER A 484 -12.28 12.58 -3.82
CA SER A 484 -13.53 12.53 -3.09
C SER A 484 -13.31 12.99 -1.66
N ARG A 485 -14.42 13.25 -0.98
CA ARG A 485 -14.45 13.51 0.46
C ARG A 485 -15.61 12.75 1.06
N VAL A 486 -15.59 12.52 2.36
CA VAL A 486 -16.63 11.72 3.05
C VAL A 486 -18.08 12.18 2.76
N ASP A 487 -18.26 13.49 2.56
CA ASP A 487 -19.51 14.19 2.27
C ASP A 487 -19.58 14.70 0.80
N HIS A 488 -18.53 14.48 -0.01
CA HIS A 488 -18.46 14.95 -1.39
C HIS A 488 -18.27 13.78 -2.38
N PRO A 489 -19.18 13.58 -3.36
CA PRO A 489 -19.06 12.50 -4.33
C PRO A 489 -17.78 12.63 -5.16
N GLU A 490 -17.25 11.50 -5.62
CA GLU A 490 -16.02 11.47 -6.41
C GLU A 490 -16.13 12.36 -7.66
N GLN A 491 -15.06 13.10 -7.95
CA GLN A 491 -14.88 13.85 -9.18
C GLN A 491 -13.60 13.40 -9.88
N ALA A 492 -13.65 13.27 -11.20
CA ALA A 492 -12.51 12.94 -12.04
C ALA A 492 -12.31 14.03 -13.10
N VAL A 493 -11.07 14.51 -13.25
CA VAL A 493 -10.69 15.54 -14.23
C VAL A 493 -9.32 15.25 -14.83
N VAL A 494 -9.08 15.68 -16.07
CA VAL A 494 -7.73 15.74 -16.64
C VAL A 494 -7.09 17.06 -16.24
N ARG A 495 -5.84 17.02 -15.79
CA ARG A 495 -5.02 18.19 -15.51
C ARG A 495 -3.68 18.11 -16.20
N ASP A 496 -3.11 19.26 -16.46
CA ASP A 496 -1.73 19.41 -16.90
C ASP A 496 -0.79 19.15 -15.71
N ALA A 497 0.17 18.22 -15.87
CA ALA A 497 1.04 17.77 -14.80
C ALA A 497 2.21 18.74 -14.51
N GLU A 498 2.30 19.83 -15.26
CA GLU A 498 3.29 20.89 -15.08
C GLU A 498 2.66 22.12 -14.39
N THR A 499 1.41 22.42 -14.65
CA THR A 499 0.76 23.64 -14.15
C THR A 499 -0.37 23.38 -13.17
N GLY A 500 -0.86 22.14 -13.08
CA GLY A 500 -2.07 21.79 -12.31
C GLY A 500 -3.38 22.27 -12.97
N ARG A 501 -3.29 22.98 -14.10
CA ARG A 501 -4.43 23.53 -14.81
C ARG A 501 -5.36 22.42 -15.25
N ARG A 502 -6.65 22.58 -14.94
CA ARG A 502 -7.71 21.68 -15.43
C ARG A 502 -7.83 21.78 -16.95
N VAL A 503 -7.75 20.64 -17.62
CA VAL A 503 -7.86 20.53 -19.09
C VAL A 503 -9.25 20.05 -19.50
N CYS A 504 -9.79 19.03 -18.81
CA CYS A 504 -11.08 18.43 -19.16
C CYS A 504 -11.80 17.87 -17.93
N GLY A 505 -13.12 18.03 -17.84
CA GLY A 505 -13.94 17.30 -16.86
C GLY A 505 -14.26 15.89 -17.35
N LEU A 506 -14.03 14.87 -16.50
CA LEU A 506 -14.32 13.48 -16.85
C LEU A 506 -15.63 12.99 -16.25
N GLU A 507 -15.71 12.80 -14.94
CA GLU A 507 -16.91 12.29 -14.30
C GLU A 507 -17.17 13.00 -12.98
N LYS A 508 -18.45 13.02 -12.60
CA LYS A 508 -18.91 13.28 -11.24
C LYS A 508 -19.75 12.08 -10.84
N ALA A 509 -19.41 11.45 -9.73
CA ALA A 509 -20.14 10.29 -9.25
C ALA A 509 -21.59 10.66 -8.97
N ASP A 510 -22.50 9.81 -9.43
CA ASP A 510 -23.94 9.94 -9.21
C ASP A 510 -24.31 9.11 -7.98
N ILE A 511 -24.84 9.80 -6.96
CA ILE A 511 -25.26 9.23 -5.69
C ILE A 511 -26.80 9.24 -5.54
N GLY A 512 -27.54 9.45 -6.64
CA GLY A 512 -29.00 9.53 -6.61
C GLY A 512 -29.64 8.28 -6.02
N ASP A 513 -29.21 7.09 -6.45
CA ASP A 513 -29.74 5.83 -5.90
C ASP A 513 -29.27 5.59 -4.47
N LEU A 514 -28.04 5.99 -4.11
CA LEU A 514 -27.56 5.90 -2.73
C LEU A 514 -28.46 6.70 -1.78
N LYS A 515 -28.83 7.94 -2.16
CA LYS A 515 -29.72 8.77 -1.34
C LYS A 515 -31.10 8.15 -1.15
N LYS A 516 -31.64 7.47 -2.16
CA LYS A 516 -32.95 6.78 -2.06
C LYS A 516 -32.96 5.66 -1.02
N THR A 517 -31.80 5.14 -0.63
CA THR A 517 -31.68 4.10 0.43
C THR A 517 -31.91 4.65 1.85
N GLY A 518 -32.05 5.97 2.00
CA GLY A 518 -32.06 6.65 3.31
C GLY A 518 -30.65 6.95 3.84
N TRP A 519 -29.60 6.67 3.06
CA TRP A 519 -28.23 7.05 3.42
C TRP A 519 -28.11 8.57 3.59
N GLN A 520 -27.47 8.98 4.68
CA GLN A 520 -27.15 10.36 4.98
C GLN A 520 -25.64 10.57 4.86
N ARG A 521 -25.23 11.78 4.46
CA ARG A 521 -23.82 12.15 4.45
C ARG A 521 -23.28 12.15 5.88
N PRO A 522 -22.06 11.66 6.09
CA PRO A 522 -21.38 11.85 7.36
C PRO A 522 -21.10 13.35 7.58
N GLU A 523 -21.19 13.76 8.83
CA GLU A 523 -20.89 15.14 9.24
C GLU A 523 -19.41 15.22 9.58
N ARG A 524 -18.69 16.16 8.97
CA ARG A 524 -17.30 16.44 9.35
C ARG A 524 -17.28 17.36 10.55
N PHE A 525 -16.33 17.17 11.45
CA PHE A 525 -16.09 18.09 12.56
C PHE A 525 -14.60 18.22 12.86
N VAL A 526 -14.27 19.28 13.58
CA VAL A 526 -12.95 19.51 14.17
C VAL A 526 -13.16 19.85 15.64
N ALA A 527 -12.42 19.20 16.52
CA ALA A 527 -12.45 19.47 17.96
C ALA A 527 -11.03 19.61 18.51
N LYS A 528 -10.86 20.42 19.55
CA LYS A 528 -9.57 20.52 20.25
C LYS A 528 -9.29 19.25 21.04
N ALA A 529 -8.04 18.78 20.94
CA ALA A 529 -7.53 17.72 21.79
C ALA A 529 -7.48 18.18 23.26
N ARG A 530 -7.13 17.24 24.16
CA ARG A 530 -7.00 17.51 25.61
C ARG A 530 -5.99 18.62 25.94
N ASP A 531 -5.04 18.89 25.05
CA ASP A 531 -4.06 19.98 25.20
C ASP A 531 -4.62 21.39 24.91
N GLY A 532 -5.87 21.49 24.43
CA GLY A 532 -6.52 22.75 24.07
C GLY A 532 -5.98 23.42 22.80
N LYS A 533 -5.04 22.79 22.09
CA LYS A 533 -4.31 23.37 20.95
C LYS A 533 -4.50 22.55 19.67
N THR A 534 -4.25 21.25 19.74
CA THR A 534 -4.22 20.36 18.58
C THR A 534 -5.63 20.14 18.04
N ASP A 535 -5.81 20.33 16.73
CA ASP A 535 -7.08 20.02 16.06
C ASP A 535 -7.18 18.52 15.75
N ILE A 536 -8.28 17.91 16.18
CA ILE A 536 -8.65 16.53 15.89
C ILE A 536 -9.80 16.55 14.90
N TRP A 537 -9.52 16.03 13.70
CA TRP A 537 -10.47 15.94 12.61
C TRP A 537 -11.20 14.60 12.67
N GLY A 538 -12.52 14.65 12.52
CA GLY A 538 -13.36 13.47 12.66
C GLY A 538 -14.62 13.55 11.82
N VAL A 539 -15.35 12.42 11.82
CA VAL A 539 -16.62 12.27 11.13
C VAL A 539 -17.66 11.65 12.04
N ILE A 540 -18.90 12.15 11.96
CA ILE A 540 -20.05 11.61 12.68
C ILE A 540 -20.96 10.93 11.67
N TYR A 541 -21.24 9.65 11.90
CA TYR A 541 -22.22 8.89 11.16
C TYR A 541 -23.52 8.83 11.97
N ARG A 542 -24.51 9.61 11.56
CA ARG A 542 -25.83 9.56 12.20
C ARG A 542 -26.63 8.35 11.69
N PRO A 543 -27.54 7.80 12.52
CA PRO A 543 -28.51 6.83 12.05
C PRO A 543 -29.30 7.37 10.85
N THR A 544 -29.70 6.50 9.92
CA THR A 544 -30.52 6.90 8.77
C THR A 544 -31.90 7.45 9.16
N THR A 545 -32.33 7.19 10.40
CA THR A 545 -33.58 7.64 11.02
C THR A 545 -33.34 8.67 12.13
N PHE A 546 -32.25 9.44 12.03
CA PHE A 546 -31.88 10.39 13.06
C PHE A 546 -32.97 11.43 13.34
N ASP A 547 -33.31 11.57 14.62
CA ASP A 547 -34.21 12.59 15.15
C ASP A 547 -33.46 13.41 16.21
N LYS A 548 -33.37 14.72 16.00
CA LYS A 548 -32.67 15.65 16.91
C LYS A 548 -33.29 15.73 18.32
N THR A 549 -34.52 15.25 18.51
CA THR A 549 -35.23 15.24 19.81
C THR A 549 -34.93 14.00 20.64
N VAL A 550 -34.31 12.98 20.04
CA VAL A 550 -34.01 11.69 20.66
C VAL A 550 -32.52 11.63 21.06
N LYS A 551 -32.23 10.98 22.19
CA LYS A 551 -30.87 10.69 22.62
C LYS A 551 -30.41 9.34 22.03
N TYR A 552 -29.21 9.32 21.47
CA TYR A 552 -28.60 8.11 20.90
C TYR A 552 -27.34 7.74 21.67
N PRO A 553 -27.03 6.43 21.84
CA PRO A 553 -25.72 6.01 22.28
C PRO A 553 -24.66 6.37 21.25
N VAL A 554 -23.46 6.72 21.71
CA VAL A 554 -22.30 7.02 20.85
C VAL A 554 -21.35 5.81 20.89
N ILE A 555 -20.89 5.41 19.71
CA ILE A 555 -19.81 4.44 19.54
C ILE A 555 -18.64 5.26 18.98
N GLU A 556 -17.60 5.44 19.79
CA GLU A 556 -16.35 6.10 19.40
C GLU A 556 -15.32 5.09 18.90
#